data_AF-A0AAW0BJB5-F1
#
_entry.id   AF-A0AAW0BJB5-F1
#
_cell.length_a   1.000
_cell.length_b   1.000
_cell.length_c   1.000
_cell.angle_alpha   90.00
_cell.angle_beta   90.00
_cell.angle_gamma   90.00
#
_symmetry.space_group_name_H-M   'P 1'
#
loop_
_entity.id
_entity.type
_entity.pdbx_description
1 polymer ?
#
loop_
_entity_poly.entity_id
_entity_poly.type
_entity_poly.pdbx_seq_one_letter_code
_entity_poly.pdbx_strand_id
1 'polypeptide(L)'
;MRRTVEYLEWRATEWETAAEIDLGFNESTWEGYQAYALSQAVQQRELRAAFEAEWNKPLEAVQHAEELEEDLGEVEEEGEEDEDDVEDQVGSPGVSEADDDDGDEGLGMAIDGDETAGEEEWDPERDGF
;
A
#
# COMPACT_ATOMS: atom_id res chain seq x y z
N MET A 1 -10.33 -3.67 -10.45
CA MET A 1 -9.65 -3.10 -9.26
C MET A 1 -9.39 -1.59 -9.31
N ARG A 2 -9.95 -0.82 -10.28
CA ARG A 2 -9.70 0.63 -10.40
C ARG A 2 -9.95 1.41 -9.10
N ARG A 3 -11.02 1.07 -8.38
CA ARG A 3 -11.37 1.71 -7.10
C ARG A 3 -10.26 1.60 -6.04
N THR A 4 -9.55 0.47 -5.95
CA THR A 4 -8.47 0.29 -4.96
C THR A 4 -7.26 1.12 -5.33
N VAL A 5 -6.90 1.13 -6.61
CA VAL A 5 -5.79 1.94 -7.15
C VAL A 5 -6.05 3.43 -6.94
N GLU A 6 -7.25 3.91 -7.30
CA GLU A 6 -7.67 5.30 -7.08
C GLU A 6 -7.69 5.66 -5.59
N TYR A 7 -8.12 4.74 -4.73
CA TYR A 7 -8.10 4.94 -3.28
C TYR A 7 -6.67 5.09 -2.75
N LEU A 8 -5.73 4.25 -3.18
CA LEU A 8 -4.32 4.33 -2.75
C LEU A 8 -3.67 5.63 -3.23
N GLU A 9 -3.97 6.07 -4.45
CA GLU A 9 -3.50 7.35 -4.97
C GLU A 9 -4.07 8.55 -4.20
N TRP A 10 -5.38 8.53 -3.93
CA TRP A 10 -6.04 9.54 -3.11
C TRP A 10 -5.43 9.59 -1.71
N ARG A 11 -5.18 8.42 -1.09
CA ARG A 11 -4.60 8.33 0.23
C ARG A 11 -3.15 8.81 0.28
N ALA A 12 -2.36 8.56 -0.77
CA ALA A 12 -1.01 9.11 -0.89
C ALA A 12 -1.05 10.66 -0.92
N THR A 13 -1.95 11.23 -1.73
CA THR A 13 -2.16 12.69 -1.82
C THR A 13 -2.61 13.29 -0.49
N GLU A 14 -3.48 12.61 0.25
CA GLU A 14 -3.87 13.06 1.60
C GLU A 14 -2.68 13.16 2.54
N TRP A 15 -1.77 12.17 2.52
CA TRP A 15 -0.57 12.20 3.36
C TRP A 15 0.41 13.32 2.97
N GLU A 16 0.55 13.62 1.68
CA GLU A 16 1.34 14.76 1.22
C GLU A 16 0.75 16.08 1.70
N THR A 17 -0.58 16.23 1.57
CA THR A 17 -1.29 17.40 2.07
C THR A 17 -1.11 17.51 3.59
N ALA A 18 -1.22 16.39 4.31
CA ALA A 18 -1.04 16.35 5.75
C ALA A 18 0.37 16.80 6.18
N ALA A 19 1.40 16.50 5.38
CA ALA A 19 2.79 16.92 5.62
C ALA A 19 3.00 18.45 5.51
N GLU A 20 2.06 19.17 4.90
CA GLU A 20 2.13 20.62 4.70
C GLU A 20 1.26 21.41 5.71
N ILE A 21 0.35 20.75 6.41
CA ILE A 21 -0.58 21.41 7.35
C ILE A 21 0.12 21.69 8.68
N ASP A 22 0.30 22.96 9.02
CA ASP A 22 0.77 23.34 10.36
C ASP A 22 -0.28 23.01 11.43
N LEU A 23 0.05 22.07 12.31
CA LEU A 23 -0.79 21.61 13.42
C LEU A 23 -0.47 22.32 14.75
N GLY A 24 0.43 23.30 14.75
CA GLY A 24 0.87 24.01 15.95
C GLY A 24 1.80 23.18 16.84
N PHE A 25 2.52 22.21 16.26
CA PHE A 25 3.53 21.43 16.96
C PHE A 25 4.81 22.24 17.21
N ASN A 26 5.60 21.79 18.19
CA ASN A 26 6.98 22.28 18.31
C ASN A 26 7.80 21.81 17.09
N GLU A 27 8.88 22.54 16.78
CA GLU A 27 9.71 22.30 15.58
C GLU A 27 10.16 20.84 15.44
N SER A 28 10.65 20.22 16.51
CA SER A 28 11.14 18.83 16.46
C SER A 28 10.04 17.80 16.20
N THR A 29 8.84 18.01 16.76
CA THR A 29 7.68 17.16 16.53
C THR A 29 7.12 17.38 15.13
N TRP A 30 7.15 18.62 14.64
CA TRP A 30 6.74 18.96 13.29
C TRP A 30 7.60 18.26 12.23
N GLU A 31 8.93 18.32 12.36
CA GLU A 31 9.86 17.62 11.45
C GLU A 31 9.61 16.11 11.42
N GLY A 32 9.43 15.49 12.59
CA GLY A 32 9.14 14.06 12.70
C GLY A 32 7.80 13.68 12.06
N TYR A 33 6.76 14.49 12.28
CA TYR A 33 5.45 14.30 11.67
C TYR A 33 5.50 14.45 10.14
N GLN A 34 6.19 15.47 9.64
CA GLN A 34 6.36 15.69 8.20
C GLN A 34 7.09 14.52 7.54
N ALA A 35 8.20 14.06 8.13
CA ALA A 35 8.94 12.91 7.63
C ALA A 35 8.09 11.63 7.61
N TYR A 36 7.31 11.40 8.67
CA TYR A 36 6.39 10.26 8.75
C TYR A 36 5.29 10.34 7.68
N ALA A 37 4.64 11.49 7.51
CA ALA A 37 3.58 11.69 6.52
C ALA A 37 4.09 11.46 5.09
N LEU A 38 5.26 12.00 4.75
CA LEU A 38 5.89 11.76 3.44
C LEU A 38 6.26 10.27 3.24
N SER A 39 6.75 9.59 4.27
CA SER A 39 7.03 8.14 4.21
C SER A 39 5.75 7.34 3.96
N GLN A 40 4.64 7.69 4.61
CA GLN A 40 3.34 7.08 4.37
C GLN A 40 2.87 7.31 2.93
N ALA A 41 3.03 8.51 2.37
CA ALA A 41 2.68 8.79 0.98
C ALA A 41 3.46 7.89 -0.01
N VAL A 42 4.75 7.69 0.22
CA VAL A 42 5.59 6.78 -0.59
C VAL A 42 5.09 5.34 -0.49
N GLN A 43 4.82 4.85 0.72
CA GLN A 43 4.31 3.48 0.93
C GLN A 43 2.99 3.23 0.18
N GLN A 44 2.06 4.20 0.20
CA GLN A 44 0.79 4.06 -0.53
C GLN A 44 1.01 3.96 -2.06
N ARG A 45 1.99 4.70 -2.61
CA ARG A 45 2.35 4.61 -4.03
C ARG A 45 3.00 3.29 -4.40
N GLU A 46 3.88 2.77 -3.55
CA GLU A 46 4.49 1.46 -3.74
C GLU A 46 3.45 0.34 -3.71
N LEU A 47 2.52 0.39 -2.74
CA LEU A 47 1.40 -0.54 -2.68
C LEU A 47 0.52 -0.46 -3.93
N ARG A 48 0.24 0.75 -4.42
CA ARG A 48 -0.48 0.95 -5.67
C ARG A 48 0.23 0.27 -6.84
N ALA A 49 1.53 0.51 -7.00
CA ALA A 49 2.32 -0.06 -8.09
C ALA A 49 2.37 -1.60 -8.02
N ALA A 50 2.59 -2.16 -6.83
CA ALA A 50 2.57 -3.61 -6.62
C ALA A 50 1.21 -4.23 -6.95
N PHE A 51 0.12 -3.55 -6.57
CA PHE A 51 -1.23 -4.02 -6.83
C PHE A 51 -1.61 -3.94 -8.32
N GLU A 52 -1.19 -2.88 -9.01
CA GLU A 52 -1.33 -2.76 -10.46
C GLU A 52 -0.55 -3.87 -11.19
N ALA A 53 0.69 -4.13 -10.78
CA ALA A 53 1.51 -5.20 -11.35
C ALA A 53 0.86 -6.58 -11.15
N GLU A 54 0.45 -6.93 -9.93
CA GLU A 54 -0.21 -8.21 -9.65
C GLU A 54 -1.51 -8.38 -10.44
N TRP A 55 -2.28 -7.30 -10.60
CA TRP A 55 -3.53 -7.32 -11.35
C TRP A 55 -3.35 -7.44 -12.86
N ASN A 56 -2.24 -6.94 -13.40
CA ASN A 56 -1.94 -7.02 -14.84
C ASN A 56 -1.32 -8.36 -15.25
N LYS A 57 -0.70 -9.12 -14.33
CA LYS A 57 -0.09 -10.43 -14.62
C LYS A 57 -0.98 -11.40 -15.42
N PRO A 58 -2.28 -11.60 -15.09
CA PRO A 58 -3.13 -12.51 -15.88
C PRO A 58 -3.39 -12.01 -17.30
N LEU A 59 -3.37 -10.69 -17.53
CA LEU A 59 -3.56 -10.11 -18.86
C LEU A 59 -2.30 -10.29 -19.72
N GLU A 60 -1.12 -10.15 -19.12
CA GLU A 60 0.17 -10.42 -19.78
C GLU A 60 0.28 -11.89 -20.20
N ALA A 61 -0.16 -12.82 -19.36
CA ALA A 61 -0.15 -14.25 -19.68
C ALA A 61 -1.07 -14.61 -20.88
N VAL A 62 -2.19 -13.90 -21.04
CA VAL A 62 -3.11 -14.10 -22.18
C VAL A 62 -2.56 -13.48 -23.46
N GLN A 63 -1.95 -12.29 -23.38
CA GLN A 63 -1.33 -11.65 -24.54
C GLN A 63 -0.15 -12.47 -25.09
N HIS A 64 0.67 -13.03 -24.20
CA HIS A 64 1.79 -13.89 -24.62
C HIS A 64 1.30 -15.23 -25.22
N ALA A 65 0.11 -15.71 -24.83
CA ALA A 65 -0.48 -16.92 -25.42
C ALA A 65 -1.05 -16.67 -26.84
N GLU A 66 -1.65 -15.49 -27.08
CA GLU A 66 -2.08 -15.09 -28.43
C GLU A 66 -0.88 -14.85 -29.37
N GLU A 67 0.20 -14.25 -28.88
CA GLU A 67 1.43 -14.04 -29.66
C GLU A 67 2.09 -15.37 -30.08
N LEU A 68 2.09 -16.38 -29.19
CA LEU A 68 2.55 -17.73 -29.53
C LEU A 68 1.62 -18.47 -30.50
N GLU A 69 0.32 -18.15 -30.54
CA GLU A 69 -0.62 -18.74 -31.50
C GLU A 69 -0.43 -18.13 -32.91
N GLU A 70 0.02 -16.88 -33.00
CA GLU A 70 0.37 -16.20 -34.25
C GLU A 70 1.77 -16.61 -34.77
N ASP A 71 2.72 -16.91 -33.88
CA ASP A 71 4.09 -17.37 -34.21
C ASP A 71 4.19 -18.86 -34.61
N LEU A 72 3.22 -19.70 -34.22
CA LEU A 72 3.15 -21.10 -34.68
C LEU A 72 2.74 -21.26 -36.16
N GLY A 73 2.55 -20.15 -36.89
CA GLY A 73 2.30 -20.12 -38.32
C GLY A 73 3.54 -20.05 -39.22
N GLU A 74 4.73 -19.73 -38.68
CA GLU A 74 5.92 -19.46 -39.49
C GLU A 74 7.23 -19.86 -38.76
N VAL A 75 7.38 -21.13 -38.39
CA VAL A 75 8.68 -21.66 -37.96
C VAL A 75 9.41 -22.28 -39.15
N GLU A 76 10.16 -21.47 -39.89
CA GLU A 76 11.38 -21.94 -40.55
C GLU A 76 12.50 -22.00 -39.50
N GLU A 77 12.93 -23.24 -39.27
CA GLU A 77 14.08 -23.69 -38.48
C GLU A 77 15.38 -23.00 -38.92
N GLU A 78 16.01 -22.20 -38.05
CA GLU A 78 17.48 -22.14 -37.93
C GLU A 78 17.85 -21.84 -36.47
N GLY A 79 18.39 -22.85 -35.80
CA GLY A 79 18.96 -22.73 -34.47
C GLY A 79 20.40 -22.26 -34.53
N GLU A 80 20.82 -21.49 -33.52
CA GLU A 80 22.21 -21.46 -33.08
C GLU A 80 22.24 -21.43 -31.55
N GLU A 81 23.00 -22.37 -31.02
CA GLU A 81 23.38 -22.56 -29.63
C GLU A 81 24.30 -21.40 -29.21
N ASP A 82 24.08 -20.80 -28.03
CA ASP A 82 25.22 -20.25 -27.29
C ASP A 82 25.04 -20.42 -25.79
N GLU A 83 26.05 -21.05 -25.22
CA GLU A 83 26.21 -21.44 -23.83
C GLU A 83 26.88 -20.26 -23.10
N ASP A 84 26.21 -19.63 -22.13
CA ASP A 84 26.91 -18.78 -21.17
C ASP A 84 26.51 -19.11 -19.72
N ASP A 85 27.38 -19.94 -19.17
CA ASP A 85 27.74 -20.19 -17.79
C ASP A 85 28.05 -18.88 -17.02
N VAL A 86 27.36 -18.63 -15.89
CA VAL A 86 27.96 -17.90 -14.74
C VAL A 86 27.16 -18.09 -13.43
N GLU A 87 27.71 -18.98 -12.61
CA GLU A 87 28.05 -18.83 -11.18
C GLU A 87 27.02 -18.39 -10.12
N ASP A 88 26.57 -19.41 -9.38
CA ASP A 88 26.42 -19.51 -7.92
C ASP A 88 26.86 -18.33 -7.05
N GLN A 89 25.91 -17.74 -6.31
CA GLN A 89 26.22 -17.21 -4.97
C GLN A 89 25.06 -17.41 -3.99
N VAL A 90 25.26 -18.41 -3.15
CA VAL A 90 24.57 -18.72 -1.91
C VAL A 90 24.61 -17.57 -0.88
N GLY A 91 23.45 -17.05 -0.52
CA GLY A 91 23.26 -16.15 0.62
C GLY A 91 22.24 -16.73 1.60
N SER A 92 22.73 -17.49 2.57
CA SER A 92 21.94 -18.17 3.62
C SER A 92 21.13 -17.18 4.48
N PRO A 93 19.95 -17.59 4.99
CA PRO A 93 19.04 -16.74 5.75
C PRO A 93 19.58 -16.43 7.15
N GLY A 94 19.73 -15.13 7.45
CA GLY A 94 20.01 -14.63 8.78
C GLY A 94 18.75 -14.62 9.64
N VAL A 95 18.51 -15.74 10.31
CA VAL A 95 17.70 -15.83 11.53
C VAL A 95 18.39 -15.02 12.63
N SER A 96 17.70 -14.03 13.15
CA SER A 96 17.95 -13.48 14.49
C SER A 96 16.62 -13.44 15.24
N GLU A 97 16.30 -14.56 15.87
CA GLU A 97 15.49 -14.63 17.08
C GLU A 97 16.12 -13.74 18.14
N ALA A 98 15.39 -12.70 18.54
CA ALA A 98 15.45 -12.10 19.87
C ALA A 98 13.97 -12.08 20.32
N ASP A 99 13.53 -13.02 21.15
CA ASP A 99 13.80 -13.15 22.59
C ASP A 99 13.23 -11.94 23.35
N ASP A 100 12.09 -12.21 23.98
CA ASP A 100 11.56 -11.65 25.22
C ASP A 100 11.28 -10.14 25.32
N ASP A 101 10.00 -9.78 25.22
CA ASP A 101 9.39 -8.80 26.14
C ASP A 101 7.94 -9.20 26.45
N ASP A 102 7.83 -10.21 27.32
CA ASP A 102 6.63 -10.58 28.07
C ASP A 102 6.42 -9.54 29.19
N GLY A 103 5.70 -8.46 28.88
CA GLY A 103 5.52 -7.37 29.85
C GLY A 103 4.45 -6.35 29.47
N ASP A 104 3.18 -6.66 29.77
CA ASP A 104 2.35 -5.84 30.67
C ASP A 104 0.87 -6.19 30.48
N GLU A 105 0.40 -7.11 31.31
CA GLU A 105 -1.03 -7.29 31.57
C GLU A 105 -1.50 -6.19 32.53
N GLY A 106 -1.94 -5.07 31.98
CA GLY A 106 -2.54 -3.99 32.77
C GLY A 106 -2.80 -2.78 31.89
N LEU A 107 -4.00 -2.58 31.36
CA LEU A 107 -5.09 -2.02 32.15
C LEU A 107 -6.35 -2.18 31.32
N GLY A 108 -7.27 -3.02 31.79
CA GLY A 108 -8.67 -2.93 31.42
C GLY A 108 -9.21 -1.59 31.89
N MET A 109 -9.07 -0.57 31.04
CA MET A 109 -9.71 0.71 31.23
C MET A 109 -11.18 0.51 30.90
N ALA A 110 -11.97 0.27 31.95
CA ALA A 110 -13.42 0.37 31.88
C ALA A 110 -13.74 1.79 31.37
N ILE A 111 -14.05 1.89 30.08
CA ILE A 111 -14.66 3.08 29.49
C ILE A 111 -16.14 3.01 29.92
N ASP A 112 -16.39 3.36 31.18
CA ASP A 112 -17.68 3.87 31.62
C ASP A 112 -17.80 5.28 31.02
N GLY A 113 -18.25 5.33 29.76
CA GLY A 113 -18.36 6.55 28.97
C GLY A 113 -19.74 6.66 28.34
N ASP A 114 -20.76 6.71 29.20
CA ASP A 114 -21.97 7.51 29.09
C ASP A 114 -22.54 7.68 27.67
N GLU A 115 -23.47 6.79 27.32
CA GLU A 115 -24.43 6.96 26.24
C GLU A 115 -25.37 8.15 26.54
N THR A 116 -24.93 9.38 26.27
CA THR A 116 -25.90 10.44 25.97
C THR A 116 -26.09 10.49 24.46
N ALA A 117 -26.92 9.57 23.97
CA ALA A 117 -27.63 9.74 22.71
C ALA A 117 -28.49 11.01 22.83
N GLY A 118 -27.91 12.15 22.49
CA GLY A 118 -28.65 13.34 22.14
C GLY A 118 -29.39 13.05 20.85
N GLU A 119 -30.64 12.61 20.97
CA GLU A 119 -31.60 12.62 19.89
C GLU A 119 -31.82 14.08 19.47
N GLU A 120 -30.95 14.60 18.62
CA GLU A 120 -31.23 15.83 17.87
C GLU A 120 -32.34 15.49 16.89
N GLU A 121 -33.56 15.74 17.35
CA GLU A 121 -34.79 15.79 16.57
C GLU A 121 -34.54 16.70 15.36
N TRP A 122 -34.32 16.08 14.20
CA TRP A 122 -34.19 16.79 12.94
C TRP A 122 -35.56 17.43 12.62
N ASP A 123 -35.65 18.76 12.83
CA ASP A 123 -36.82 19.58 12.52
C ASP A 123 -36.69 20.15 11.09
N PRO A 124 -37.38 19.59 10.09
CA PRO A 124 -37.34 20.09 8.71
C PRO A 124 -38.01 21.45 8.51
N GLU A 125 -38.68 22.03 9.50
CA GLU A 125 -39.37 23.31 9.36
C GLU A 125 -38.51 24.52 9.76
N ARG A 126 -37.29 24.30 10.28
CA ARG A 126 -36.48 25.37 10.88
C ARG A 126 -35.71 26.25 9.89
N ASP A 127 -35.50 25.82 8.66
CA ASP A 127 -34.81 26.61 7.61
C ASP A 127 -35.69 26.84 6.36
N GLY A 128 -36.93 27.27 6.60
CA GLY A 128 -37.77 27.85 5.57
C GLY A 128 -37.85 29.37 5.68
N PHE A 129 -36.88 30.11 5.13
CA PHE A 129 -37.08 31.49 4.67
C PHE A 129 -36.05 31.92 3.62
#